data_AF-A0A7W8AZD3-F1
#
_entry.id   AF-A0A7W8AZD3-F1
#
_cell.length_a   1.000
_cell.length_b   1.000
_cell.length_c   1.000
_cell.angle_alpha   90.00
_cell.angle_beta   90.00
_cell.angle_gamma   90.00
#
_symmetry.space_group_name_H-M   'P 1'
#
loop_
_entity.id
_entity.type
_entity.pdbx_description
1 polymer ?
#
loop_
_entity_poly.entity_id
_entity_poly.type
_entity_poly.pdbx_seq_one_letter_code
_entity_poly.pdbx_strand_id
1 'polypeptide(L)' 'MTATPGSRRVLLAAPRGYCAGVDRAVIAVEKALEQYGAPIYVRHEIVHN' A
#
# COMPACT_ATOMS: atom_id res chain seq x y z
N MET A 1 5.48 20.83 -39.86
CA MET A 1 4.31 20.02 -39.46
C MET A 1 4.74 19.11 -38.32
N THR A 2 4.72 19.59 -37.08
CA THR A 2 5.11 18.82 -35.90
C THR A 2 3.90 18.05 -35.39
N ALA A 3 3.97 16.72 -35.43
CA ALA A 3 2.90 15.84 -34.98
C ALA A 3 2.76 15.91 -33.46
N THR A 4 1.57 16.29 -32.98
CA THR A 4 1.19 16.19 -31.56
C THR A 4 1.14 14.70 -31.16
N PRO A 5 1.73 14.26 -30.05
CA PRO A 5 1.56 12.89 -29.59
C PRO A 5 0.08 12.68 -29.26
N GLY A 6 -0.58 11.75 -29.95
CA GLY A 6 -1.99 11.44 -29.72
C GLY A 6 -2.27 11.13 -28.24
N SER A 7 -3.43 11.57 -27.74
CA SER A 7 -3.86 11.32 -26.36
C SER A 7 -3.97 9.81 -26.11
N ARG A 8 -3.01 9.25 -25.38
CA ARG A 8 -3.05 7.84 -24.95
C ARG A 8 -3.96 7.72 -23.73
N ARG A 9 -4.85 6.73 -23.75
CA ARG A 9 -5.80 6.46 -22.66
C ARG A 9 -5.17 5.51 -21.64
N VAL A 10 -5.18 5.90 -20.36
CA VAL A 10 -4.83 5.03 -19.24
C VAL A 10 -6.10 4.37 -18.71
N LEU A 11 -6.06 3.06 -18.51
CA LEU A 11 -7.14 2.30 -17.89
C LEU A 11 -6.68 1.83 -16.50
N LEU A 12 -7.52 2.04 -15.48
CA LEU A 12 -7.25 1.61 -14.11
C LEU A 12 -8.20 0.47 -13.74
N ALA A 13 -7.62 -0.66 -13.33
CA ALA A 13 -8.39 -1.82 -12.88
C ALA A 13 -9.11 -1.53 -11.55
N ALA A 14 -10.23 -2.21 -11.30
CA ALA A 14 -10.95 -2.19 -10.05
C ALA A 14 -11.52 -3.59 -9.72
N PRO A 15 -11.41 -4.06 -8.45
CA PRO A 15 -10.69 -3.44 -7.34
C PRO A 15 -9.17 -3.52 -7.53
N ARG A 16 -8.42 -2.60 -6.90
CA ARG A 16 -6.94 -2.57 -6.92
C ARG A 16 -6.43 -2.10 -5.56
N GLY A 17 -5.23 -2.51 -5.18
CA GLY A 17 -4.58 -2.10 -3.93
C GLY A 17 -4.76 -3.11 -2.80
N TYR A 18 -4.99 -2.61 -1.59
CA TYR A 18 -4.97 -3.41 -0.37
C TYR A 18 -6.12 -4.41 -0.31
N CYS A 19 -5.81 -5.62 0.15
CA CYS A 19 -6.83 -6.56 0.60
C CYS A 19 -7.07 -6.40 2.10
N ALA A 20 -8.15 -6.97 2.61
CA ALA A 20 -8.47 -6.94 4.05
C ALA A 20 -7.34 -7.49 4.94
N GLY A 21 -6.54 -8.44 4.43
CA GLY A 21 -5.39 -8.98 5.16
C GLY A 21 -4.24 -7.98 5.30
N VAL A 22 -3.91 -7.27 4.22
CA VAL A 22 -2.87 -6.22 4.21
C VAL A 22 -3.27 -5.08 5.14
N ASP A 23 -4.51 -4.60 5.01
CA ASP A 23 -5.04 -3.52 5.85
C ASP A 23 -4.96 -3.86 7.34
N ARG A 24 -5.45 -5.06 7.72
CA ARG A 24 -5.38 -5.55 9.09
C ARG A 24 -3.94 -5.67 9.60
N ALA A 25 -3.02 -6.15 8.78
CA ALA A 25 -1.62 -6.36 9.17
C ALA A 25 -0.92 -5.03 9.47
N VAL A 26 -1.14 -4.01 8.63
CA VAL A 26 -0.60 -2.65 8.85
C VAL A 26 -1.17 -2.04 10.14
N ILE A 27 -2.50 -2.06 10.29
CA ILE A 27 -3.18 -1.51 11.47
C ILE A 27 -2.72 -2.18 12.77
N ALA A 28 -2.40 -3.47 12.75
CA ALA A 28 -1.91 -4.17 13.93
C ALA A 28 -0.56 -3.61 14.43
N VAL A 29 0.35 -3.27 13.52
CA VAL A 29 1.64 -2.67 13.87
C VAL A 29 1.48 -1.23 14.32
N GLU A 30 0.63 -0.45 13.65
CA GLU A 30 0.32 0.94 14.04
C GLU A 30 -0.25 1.01 15.47
N LYS A 31 -1.24 0.16 15.77
CA LYS A 31 -1.82 0.09 17.12
C LYS A 31 -0.83 -0.39 18.18
N ALA A 32 0.08 -1.31 17.82
CA ALA A 32 1.13 -1.73 18.75
C ALA A 32 2.10 -0.57 19.06
N LEU A 33 2.47 0.23 18.06
CA LEU A 33 3.29 1.41 18.25
C LEU A 33 2.59 2.48 19.12
N GLU A 34 1.30 2.72 18.88
CA GLU A 34 0.51 3.66 19.70
C GLU A 34 0.40 3.21 21.16
N GLN A 35 0.15 1.91 21.38
CA GLN A 35 -0.11 1.38 22.72
C GLN A 35 1.18 1.18 23.54
N TYR A 36 2.27 0.74 22.91
CA TYR A 36 3.47 0.31 23.62
C TYR A 36 4.70 1.21 23.35
N GLY A 37 4.62 2.12 22.38
CA GLY A 37 5.76 2.92 21.95
C GLY A 37 6.79 2.10 21.16
N ALA A 38 7.87 2.76 20.74
CA ALA A 38 8.96 2.12 20.00
C ALA A 38 10.03 1.55 20.96
N PRO A 39 10.74 0.45 20.60
CA PRO A 39 10.63 -0.29 19.34
C PRO A 39 9.57 -1.40 19.35
N ILE A 40 8.88 -1.60 18.22
CA ILE A 40 8.07 -2.78 17.91
C ILE A 40 8.82 -3.65 16.91
N TYR A 41 9.03 -4.92 17.25
CA TYR A 41 9.69 -5.88 16.37
C TYR A 41 8.65 -6.67 15.57
N VAL A 42 8.84 -6.72 14.26
CA VAL A 42 8.05 -7.57 13.35
C VAL A 42 8.94 -8.69 12.83
N ARG A 43 8.44 -9.93 12.88
CA ARG A 43 9.16 -11.06 12.28
C ARG A 43 8.96 -11.02 10.76
N HIS A 44 10.05 -10.77 10.03
CA HIS A 44 10.05 -10.49 8.59
C HIS A 44 9.30 -9.20 8.23
N GLU A 45 9.13 -8.95 6.93
CA GLU A 45 8.35 -7.83 6.41
C GLU A 45 6.85 -8.08 6.66
N ILE A 46 6.15 -7.09 7.22
CA ILE A 46 4.71 -7.18 7.51
C ILE A 46 3.88 -7.39 6.23
N VAL A 47 4.28 -6.72 5.15
CA VAL A 47 3.77 -6.85 3.78
C VAL A 47 4.91 -6.57 2.80
N HIS A 48 4.92 -7.22 1.64
CA HIS A 48 5.87 -6.92 0.56
C HIS A 48 5.30 -5.79 -0.30
N ASN A 49 5.54 -4.55 0.11
CA ASN A 49 5.14 -3.35 -0.62
C ASN A 49 6.34 -2.43 -0.79
#